data_AF-A0A265Q3N6-F1
#
_entry.id   AF-A0A265Q3N6-F1
#
_cell.length_a   1.000
_cell.length_b   1.000
_cell.length_c   1.000
_cell.angle_alpha   90.00
_cell.angle_beta   90.00
_cell.angle_gamma   90.00
#
_symmetry.space_group_name_H-M   'P 1'
#
loop_
_entity.id
_entity.type
_entity.pdbx_description
1 polymer ?
#
loop_
_entity_poly.entity_id
_entity_poly.type
_entity_poly.pdbx_seq_one_letter_code
_entity_poly.pdbx_strand_id
1 'polypeptide(L)'
;MGKFYLNDNYTSEEVLEIVKKELKNPKVIRIEKNMNSFDIITNWGKFSVIVQQNTLEIKQGWNKEKFPIIIGMIVAGFIFWIPFIGLMVLVYLEYKNCKEFEGQIMSILNKGKNVSMNM
;
A
#
# COMPACT_ATOMS: atom_id res chain seq x y z
N MET A 1 -11.59 -16.50 0.96
CA MET A 1 -12.80 -16.93 0.22
C MET A 1 -13.52 -17.93 1.11
N GLY A 2 -14.76 -17.64 1.51
CA GLY A 2 -15.53 -18.50 2.40
C GLY A 2 -16.73 -19.09 1.65
N LYS A 3 -16.87 -20.41 1.71
CA LYS A 3 -18.08 -21.12 1.27
C LYS A 3 -18.86 -21.53 2.51
N PHE A 4 -20.13 -21.16 2.56
CA PHE A 4 -21.02 -21.41 3.68
C PHE A 4 -22.23 -22.21 3.18
N TYR A 5 -22.65 -23.20 3.96
CA TYR A 5 -23.88 -23.95 3.69
C TYR A 5 -25.03 -23.29 4.45
N LEU A 6 -26.12 -23.01 3.75
CA LEU A 6 -27.36 -22.50 4.31
C LEU A 6 -28.24 -23.67 4.73
N ASN A 7 -29.03 -23.47 5.80
CA ASN A 7 -29.96 -24.48 6.29
C ASN A 7 -31.11 -24.76 5.31
N ASP A 8 -31.48 -23.76 4.50
CA ASP A 8 -32.53 -23.87 3.48
C ASP A 8 -31.99 -23.43 2.11
N ASN A 9 -32.74 -23.80 1.06
CA ASN A 9 -32.50 -23.30 -0.29
C ASN A 9 -33.09 -21.90 -0.41
N TYR A 10 -32.21 -20.91 -0.57
CA TYR A 10 -32.61 -19.52 -0.80
C TYR A 10 -32.26 -19.10 -2.23
N THR A 11 -33.11 -18.27 -2.81
CA THR A 11 -32.78 -17.53 -4.04
C THR A 11 -31.89 -16.33 -3.72
N SER A 12 -31.09 -15.87 -4.70
CA SER A 12 -30.24 -14.67 -4.53
C SER A 12 -31.04 -13.42 -4.16
N GLU A 13 -32.33 -13.39 -4.48
CA GLU A 13 -33.24 -12.27 -4.23
C GLU A 13 -33.74 -12.25 -2.78
N GLU A 14 -34.12 -13.42 -2.24
CA GLU A 14 -34.50 -13.56 -0.82
C GLU A 14 -33.33 -13.22 0.11
N VAL A 15 -32.13 -13.72 -0.21
CA VAL A 15 -30.92 -13.39 0.56
C VAL A 15 -30.62 -11.90 0.50
N LEU A 16 -30.81 -11.26 -0.66
CA LEU A 16 -30.61 -9.82 -0.81
C LEU A 16 -31.58 -9.02 0.07
N GLU A 17 -32.85 -9.41 0.14
CA GLU A 17 -33.84 -8.72 0.98
C GLU A 17 -33.54 -8.89 2.48
N ILE A 18 -33.22 -10.10 2.91
CA ILE A 18 -32.81 -10.38 4.30
C ILE A 18 -31.57 -9.54 4.65
N VAL A 19 -30.57 -9.53 3.78
CA VAL A 19 -29.34 -8.75 3.99
C VAL A 19 -29.65 -7.25 4.01
N LYS A 20 -30.48 -6.72 3.11
CA LYS A 20 -30.86 -5.29 3.16
C LYS A 20 -31.60 -4.91 4.44
N LYS A 21 -32.44 -5.81 4.96
CA LYS A 21 -33.24 -5.56 6.16
C LYS A 21 -32.43 -5.66 7.45
N GLU A 22 -31.55 -6.66 7.54
CA GLU A 22 -30.83 -7.01 8.76
C GLU A 22 -29.40 -6.45 8.83
N LEU A 23 -28.75 -6.17 7.69
CA LEU A 23 -27.38 -5.66 7.65
C LEU A 23 -27.33 -4.15 8.00
N LYS A 24 -27.44 -3.86 9.30
CA LYS A 24 -27.33 -2.50 9.86
C LYS A 24 -25.88 -2.07 10.14
N ASN A 25 -24.94 -2.51 9.31
CA ASN A 25 -23.53 -2.16 9.53
C ASN A 25 -23.25 -0.76 8.95
N PRO A 26 -22.85 0.23 9.76
CA PRO A 26 -22.63 1.61 9.31
C PRO A 26 -21.47 1.75 8.31
N LYS A 27 -20.63 0.71 8.15
CA LYS A 27 -19.54 0.69 7.16
C LYS A 27 -20.00 0.32 5.75
N VAL A 28 -21.24 -0.14 5.59
CA VAL A 28 -21.85 -0.45 4.30
C VAL A 28 -22.35 0.84 3.67
N ILE A 29 -21.86 1.13 2.46
CA ILE A 29 -22.19 2.34 1.71
C ILE A 29 -23.33 2.07 0.75
N ARG A 30 -23.25 0.94 0.03
CA ARG A 30 -24.26 0.52 -0.95
C ARG A 30 -24.27 -0.98 -1.12
N ILE A 31 -25.41 -1.50 -1.57
CA ILE A 31 -25.59 -2.89 -1.97
C ILE A 31 -26.09 -2.90 -3.41
N GLU A 32 -25.33 -3.51 -4.32
CA GLU A 32 -25.64 -3.58 -5.75
C GLU A 32 -26.10 -4.98 -6.13
N LYS A 33 -27.22 -5.09 -6.85
CA LYS A 33 -27.73 -6.38 -7.37
C LYS A 33 -27.11 -6.64 -8.75
N ASN A 34 -26.55 -7.83 -8.93
CA ASN A 34 -26.20 -8.41 -10.23
C ASN A 34 -27.15 -9.58 -10.55
N MET A 35 -27.07 -10.16 -11.76
CA MET A 35 -28.01 -11.20 -12.20
C MET A 35 -28.14 -12.37 -11.21
N ASN A 36 -27.03 -12.91 -10.71
CA ASN A 36 -27.02 -14.07 -9.81
C ASN A 36 -26.27 -13.84 -8.49
N SER A 37 -25.87 -12.60 -8.23
CA SER A 37 -25.06 -12.23 -7.06
C SER A 37 -25.40 -10.82 -6.61
N PHE A 38 -24.94 -10.45 -5.42
CA PHE A 38 -25.01 -9.07 -4.98
C PHE A 38 -23.70 -8.66 -4.32
N ASP A 39 -23.41 -7.37 -4.42
CA ASP A 39 -22.17 -6.78 -3.97
C ASP A 39 -22.45 -5.83 -2.82
N ILE A 40 -21.89 -6.12 -1.65
CA ILE A 40 -21.90 -5.21 -0.49
C ILE A 40 -20.61 -4.38 -0.56
N ILE A 41 -20.77 -3.08 -0.75
CA ILE A 41 -19.64 -2.15 -0.92
C ILE A 41 -19.47 -1.34 0.35
N THR A 42 -18.24 -1.34 0.85
CA THR A 42 -17.81 -0.57 2.01
C THR A 42 -16.82 0.52 1.56
N ASN A 43 -16.34 1.33 2.51
CA ASN A 43 -15.38 2.39 2.21
C ASN A 43 -14.14 1.89 1.48
N TRP A 44 -13.56 0.76 1.88
CA TRP A 44 -12.30 0.24 1.35
C TRP A 44 -12.42 -1.14 0.70
N GLY A 45 -13.41 -1.93 1.12
CA GLY A 45 -13.62 -3.30 0.66
C GLY A 45 -14.93 -3.48 -0.10
N LYS A 46 -15.00 -4.57 -0.83
CA LYS A 46 -16.20 -5.07 -1.51
C LYS A 46 -16.39 -6.54 -1.13
N PHE A 47 -17.62 -6.94 -0.81
CA PHE A 47 -17.98 -8.34 -0.59
C PHE A 47 -18.97 -8.76 -1.66
N SER A 48 -18.55 -9.67 -2.54
CA SER A 48 -19.42 -10.27 -3.55
C SER A 48 -20.01 -11.54 -2.97
N VAL A 49 -21.32 -11.55 -2.79
CA VAL A 49 -22.09 -12.70 -2.29
C VAL A 49 -22.76 -13.37 -3.46
N ILE A 50 -22.41 -14.63 -3.70
CA ILE A 50 -22.96 -15.46 -4.76
C ILE A 50 -23.76 -16.56 -4.08
N VAL A 51 -25.05 -16.67 -4.41
CA VAL A 51 -25.94 -17.70 -3.87
C VAL A 51 -26.15 -18.76 -4.94
N GLN A 52 -25.88 -20.01 -4.60
CA GLN A 52 -26.10 -21.18 -5.45
C GLN A 52 -26.87 -22.22 -4.64
N GLN A 53 -28.21 -22.22 -4.76
CA GLN A 53 -29.10 -23.13 -4.01
C GLN A 53 -28.90 -23.03 -2.49
N ASN A 54 -28.29 -24.03 -1.87
CA ASN A 54 -27.97 -24.06 -0.43
C ASN A 54 -26.56 -23.54 -0.11
N THR A 55 -25.79 -23.11 -1.10
CA THR A 55 -24.40 -22.71 -0.93
C THR A 55 -24.27 -21.19 -1.12
N LEU A 56 -23.66 -20.55 -0.14
CA LEU A 56 -23.37 -19.12 -0.14
C LEU A 56 -21.86 -18.91 -0.20
N GLU A 57 -21.40 -18.29 -1.28
CA GLU A 57 -20.00 -17.98 -1.52
C GLU A 57 -19.76 -16.48 -1.33
N ILE A 58 -18.91 -16.14 -0.35
CA ILE A 58 -18.50 -14.76 -0.10
C ILE A 58 -17.08 -14.57 -0.59
N LYS A 59 -16.92 -13.73 -1.62
CA LYS A 59 -15.62 -13.24 -2.10
C LYS A 59 -15.38 -11.85 -1.54
N GLN A 60 -14.24 -11.69 -0.86
CA GLN A 60 -13.75 -10.39 -0.43
C GLN A 60 -12.84 -9.80 -1.51
N GLY A 61 -13.05 -8.54 -1.82
CA GLY A 61 -12.25 -7.76 -2.75
C GLY A 61 -12.09 -6.32 -2.28
N TRP A 62 -11.41 -5.52 -3.09
CA TRP A 62 -11.19 -4.10 -2.84
C TRP A 62 -12.27 -3.25 -3.48
N ASN A 63 -12.59 -2.11 -2.87
CA ASN A 63 -13.41 -1.10 -3.52
C ASN A 63 -12.59 -0.43 -4.65
N LYS A 64 -12.92 -0.74 -5.90
CA LYS A 64 -12.24 -0.20 -7.09
C LYS A 64 -12.28 1.33 -7.16
N GLU A 65 -13.27 1.97 -6.54
CA GLU A 65 -13.37 3.44 -6.49
C GLU A 65 -12.27 4.09 -5.65
N LYS A 66 -11.70 3.36 -4.68
CA LYS A 66 -10.57 3.84 -3.87
C LYS A 66 -9.21 3.46 -4.45
N PHE A 67 -9.19 2.64 -5.50
CA PHE A 67 -7.96 2.19 -6.14
C PHE A 67 -7.12 3.35 -6.72
N PRO A 68 -7.71 4.39 -7.34
CA PRO A 68 -6.95 5.57 -7.77
C PRO A 68 -6.28 6.32 -6.62
N ILE A 69 -6.89 6.35 -5.43
CA ILE A 69 -6.30 7.00 -4.25
C ILE A 69 -5.06 6.23 -3.79
N ILE A 70 -5.15 4.90 -3.75
CA ILE A 70 -4.01 4.03 -3.37
C ILE A 70 -2.86 4.22 -4.37
N ILE A 71 -3.15 4.19 -5.67
CA ILE A 71 -2.15 4.43 -6.72
C ILE A 71 -1.55 5.83 -6.57
N GLY A 72 -2.38 6.85 -6.34
CA GLY A 72 -1.93 8.22 -6.13
C GLY A 72 -0.97 8.37 -4.96
N MET A 73 -1.24 7.69 -3.83
CA MET A 73 -0.34 7.67 -2.68
C MET A 73 1.01 7.01 -3.00
N ILE A 74 1.00 5.91 -3.77
CA ILE A 74 2.23 5.23 -4.20
C ILE A 74 3.07 6.14 -5.10
N VAL A 75 2.43 6.74 -6.11
CA VAL A 75 3.11 7.65 -7.05
C VAL A 75 3.67 8.86 -6.32
N ALA A 76 2.89 9.50 -5.45
CA ALA A 76 3.37 10.60 -4.62
C ALA A 76 4.59 10.17 -3.78
N GLY A 77 4.53 8.99 -3.16
CA GLY A 77 5.66 8.39 -2.46
C GLY A 77 6.92 8.33 -3.33
N PHE A 78 6.84 7.77 -4.54
CA PHE A 78 7.99 7.71 -5.44
C PHE A 78 8.52 9.09 -5.82
N ILE A 79 7.65 10.06 -6.09
CA ILE A 79 8.04 11.44 -6.43
C ILE A 79 8.81 12.10 -5.28
N PHE A 80 8.47 11.79 -4.01
CA PHE A 80 9.20 12.33 -2.86
C PHE A 80 10.49 11.55 -2.54
N TRP A 81 10.46 10.21 -2.64
CA TRP A 81 11.60 9.37 -2.28
C TRP A 81 12.76 9.45 -3.27
N ILE A 82 12.50 9.53 -4.57
CA ILE A 82 13.55 9.61 -5.59
C ILE A 82 14.46 10.84 -5.40
N PRO A 83 13.96 12.10 -5.30
CA PRO A 83 14.81 13.26 -5.07
C PRO A 83 15.48 13.23 -3.70
N PHE A 84 14.83 12.69 -2.67
CA PHE A 84 15.42 12.52 -1.35
C PHE A 84 16.65 11.59 -1.40
N ILE A 85 16.54 10.44 -2.07
CA ILE A 85 17.66 9.51 -2.27
C ILE A 85 18.77 10.21 -3.07
N GLY A 86 18.43 10.95 -4.13
CA GLY A 86 19.40 11.73 -4.90
C GLY A 86 20.19 12.72 -4.04
N LEU A 87 19.51 13.48 -3.18
CA LEU A 87 20.14 14.39 -2.22
C LEU A 87 21.07 13.65 -1.24
N MET A 88 20.63 12.52 -0.69
CA MET A 88 21.44 11.73 0.24
C MET A 88 22.72 11.22 -0.41
N VAL A 89 22.66 10.81 -1.69
CA VAL A 89 23.85 10.40 -2.46
C VAL A 89 24.81 11.58 -2.65
N LEU A 90 24.32 12.77 -2.98
CA LEU A 90 25.17 13.96 -3.13
C LEU A 90 25.87 14.33 -1.82
N VAL A 91 25.13 14.33 -0.70
CA VAL A 91 25.69 14.60 0.63
C VAL A 91 26.76 13.57 0.99
N TYR A 92 26.52 12.30 0.68
CA TYR A 92 27.49 11.24 0.93
C TYR A 92 28.78 11.41 0.11
N LEU A 93 28.66 11.77 -1.17
CA LEU A 93 29.82 12.04 -2.03
C LEU A 93 30.64 13.23 -1.52
N GLU A 94 29.96 14.31 -1.11
CA GLU A 94 30.64 15.49 -0.57
C GLU A 94 31.37 15.17 0.74
N TYR A 95 30.73 14.42 1.64
CA TYR A 95 31.37 13.96 2.87
C TYR A 95 32.64 13.14 2.60
N LYS A 96 32.60 12.25 1.59
CA LYS A 96 33.76 11.47 1.18
C LYS A 96 34.87 12.36 0.63
N ASN A 97 34.55 13.34 -0.21
CA ASN A 97 35.52 14.29 -0.76
C ASN A 97 36.20 15.11 0.35
N CYS A 98 35.44 15.60 1.33
CA CYS A 98 36.01 16.29 2.49
C CYS A 98 37.00 15.40 3.26
N LYS A 99 36.67 14.12 3.47
CA LYS A 99 37.56 13.16 4.13
C LYS A 99 38.85 12.91 3.35
N GLU A 100 38.77 12.81 2.02
CA GLU A 100 39.95 12.68 1.17
C GLU A 100 40.82 13.96 1.24
N PHE A 101 40.19 15.13 1.23
CA PHE A 101 40.88 16.42 1.34
C PHE A 101 41.59 16.58 2.70
N GLU A 102 40.93 16.23 3.81
CA GLU A 102 41.56 16.15 5.14
C GLU A 102 42.79 15.23 5.13
N GLY A 103 42.68 14.06 4.50
CA GLY A 103 43.78 13.11 4.35
C GLY A 103 44.96 13.68 3.56
N GLN A 104 44.69 14.43 2.48
CA GLN A 104 45.72 15.10 1.69
C GLN A 104 46.45 16.19 2.49
N ILE A 105 45.70 17.03 3.23
CA ILE A 105 46.27 18.06 4.11
C ILE A 105 47.22 17.42 5.14
N MET A 106 46.76 16.37 5.82
CA MET A 106 47.57 15.67 6.83
C MET A 106 48.85 15.05 6.25
N SER A 107 48.78 14.51 5.03
CA SER A 107 49.93 13.97 4.31
C SER A 107 50.98 15.05 3.99
N ILE A 108 50.54 16.23 3.53
CA ILE A 108 51.43 17.37 3.23
C ILE A 108 52.12 17.86 4.50
N LEU A 109 51.37 18.07 5.58
CA LEU A 109 51.91 18.55 6.87
C LEU A 109 52.96 17.58 7.44
N ASN A 110 52.71 16.28 7.36
CA ASN A 110 53.66 15.27 7.83
C ASN A 110 54.93 15.18 6.97
N LYS A 111 54.83 15.38 5.65
CA LYS A 111 56.01 15.49 4.78
C LYS A 111 56.87 16.70 5.12
N GLY A 112 56.25 17.86 5.38
CA GLY A 112 56.98 19.07 5.80
C GLY A 112 57.72 18.90 7.15
N LYS A 113 57.09 18.21 8.11
CA LYS A 113 57.69 17.95 9.42
C LYS A 113 58.96 17.08 9.34
N ASN A 114 58.97 16.05 8.50
CA ASN A 114 60.16 15.20 8.30
C ASN A 114 61.32 15.90 7.59
N VAL A 115 61.08 16.98 6.85
CA VAL A 115 62.15 17.80 6.26
C VAL A 115 62.76 18.74 7.31
N SER A 116 61.96 19.28 8.23
CA SER A 116 62.45 20.16 9.30
C SER A 116 63.24 19.46 10.42
N MET A 117 63.09 18.14 10.58
CA MET A 117 63.80 17.35 11.59
C MET A 117 65.15 16.79 11.10
N ASN A 118 65.45 16.91 9.80
CA ASN A 118 66.72 16.49 9.19
C ASN A 118 67.61 17.67 8.78
N MET A 119 67.34 18.88 9.31
CA MET A 119 68.24 20.04 9.22
C MET A 119 68.91 20.31 10.55
#